data_AF-A0A392VDM7-F1
#
_entry.id   AF-A0A392VDM7-F1
#
_cell.length_a   1.000
_cell.length_b   1.000
_cell.length_c   1.000
_cell.angle_alpha   90.00
_cell.angle_beta   90.00
_cell.angle_gamma   90.00
#
_symmetry.space_group_name_H-M   'P 1'
#
loop_
_entity.id
_entity.type
_entity.pdbx_description
1 polymer ?
#
loop_
_entity_poly.entity_id
_entity_poly.type
_entity_poly.pdbx_seq_one_letter_code
_entity_poly.pdbx_strand_id
1 'polypeptide(L)' 'MRQRRWLEFLKDYDFKLSYHPGKENVVADALSRKSLH' A
#
# COMPACT_ATOMS: atom_id res chain seq x y z
N MET A 1 -10.52 9.90 10.82
CA MET A 1 -9.39 10.84 10.97
C MET A 1 -8.01 10.33 10.50
N ARG A 2 -7.74 9.01 10.38
CA ARG A 2 -6.41 8.51 9.91
C ARG A 2 -6.13 8.77 8.41
N GLN A 3 -7.12 8.57 7.54
CA GLN A 3 -6.93 8.75 6.08
C GLN A 3 -6.50 10.17 5.68
N ARG A 4 -7.08 11.21 6.32
CA ARG A 4 -6.74 12.61 6.03
C ARG A 4 -5.28 12.94 6.36
N ARG A 5 -4.76 12.43 7.47
CA ARG A 5 -3.34 12.59 7.85
C ARG A 5 -2.41 11.92 6.84
N TRP A 6 -2.79 10.75 6.33
CA TRP A 6 -2.02 10.06 5.29
C TRP A 6 -2.06 10.79 3.95
N LEU A 7 -3.20 11.37 3.56
CA LEU A 7 -3.31 12.19 2.35
C LEU A 7 -2.42 13.44 2.41
N GLU A 8 -2.38 14.11 3.57
CA GLU A 8 -1.51 15.28 3.78
C GLU A 8 -0.02 14.92 3.70
N PHE A 9 0.37 13.70 4.10
CA PHE A 9 1.73 13.21 3.97
C PHE A 9 2.07 12.78 2.53
N LEU A 10 1.13 12.10 1.86
CA LEU A 10 1.36 11.56 0.53
C LEU A 10 1.41 12.63 -0.57
N LYS A 11 0.78 13.80 -0.36
CA LYS A 11 0.73 14.90 -1.34
C LYS A 11 2.11 15.36 -1.86
N ASP A 12 3.17 15.16 -1.07
CA ASP A 12 4.53 15.59 -1.38
C ASP A 12 5.28 14.56 -2.25
N TYR A 13 4.68 13.38 -2.47
CA TYR A 13 5.21 12.33 -3.33
C TYR A 13 4.53 12.37 -4.69
N ASP A 14 5.30 12.14 -5.75
CA ASP A 14 4.73 11.90 -7.08
C ASP A 14 4.28 10.43 -7.18
N PHE A 15 3.01 10.19 -6.89
CA PHE A 15 2.42 8.86 -6.98
C PHE A 15 1.04 8.91 -7.63
N LYS A 16 0.68 7.81 -8.30
CA LYS A 16 -0.63 7.62 -8.91
C LYS A 16 -1.39 6.54 -8.16
N LEU A 17 -2.57 6.89 -7.63
CA LEU A 17 -3.47 5.91 -7.05
C LEU A 17 -4.04 5.03 -8.17
N SER A 18 -3.72 3.74 -8.13
CA SER A 18 -4.19 2.74 -9.08
C SER A 18 -4.72 1.52 -8.34
N TYR A 19 -5.87 1.02 -8.79
CA TYR A 19 -6.44 -0.21 -8.26
C TYR A 19 -5.77 -1.41 -8.92
N HIS A 20 -5.24 -2.31 -8.11
CA HIS A 20 -4.67 -3.58 -8.54
C HIS A 20 -5.55 -4.73 -8.02
N PRO A 21 -6.15 -5.54 -8.91
CA PRO A 21 -6.89 -6.73 -8.53
C PRO A 21 -6.05 -7.67 -7.65
N GLY A 22 -6.69 -8.38 -6.72
CA GLY A 22 -5.99 -9.23 -5.75
C GLY A 22 -5.03 -10.28 -6.35
N LYS A 23 -5.25 -10.70 -7.60
CA LYS A 23 -4.35 -11.61 -8.32
C LYS A 23 -2.97 -11.00 -8.60
N GLU A 24 -2.87 -9.68 -8.72
CA GLU A 24 -1.61 -8.97 -8.97
C GLU A 24 -0.86 -8.67 -7.67
N ASN A 25 -1.55 -8.74 -6.52
CA ASN A 25 -0.96 -8.46 -5.20
C ASN A 25 -0.13 -9.63 -4.63
N VAL A 26 0.05 -10.74 -5.37
CA VAL A 26 0.74 -11.96 -4.90
C VAL A 26 2.14 -11.69 -4.33
N VAL A 27 2.88 -10.73 -4.89
CA VAL A 27 4.22 -10.36 -4.43
C VAL A 27 4.14 -9.58 -3.12
N ALA A 28 3.26 -8.56 -3.06
CA ALA A 28 3.05 -7.76 -1.86
C ALA A 28 2.55 -8.62 -0.69
N ASP A 29 1.64 -9.55 -0.96
CA ASP A 29 1.12 -10.50 0.02
C ASP A 29 2.22 -11.44 0.52
N ALA A 30 3.07 -11.94 -0.38
CA ALA A 30 4.20 -12.79 -0.01
C ALA A 30 5.22 -12.08 0.89
N LEU A 31 5.49 -10.80 0.65
CA LEU A 31 6.41 -9.98 1.45
C LEU A 31 5.79 -9.49 2.76
N SER A 32 4.48 -9.29 2.80
CA SER A 32 3.74 -8.83 4.00
C SER A 32 3.59 -9.93 5.05
N ARG A 33 3.60 -11.20 4.63
CA ARG A 33 3.65 -12.33 5.55
C ARG A 33 4.96 -12.30 6.32
N LYS A 34 4.90 -11.87 7.59
CA LYS A 34 6.00 -12.07 8.54
C LYS A 34 6.37 -13.54 8.53
N SER A 35 7.65 -13.87 8.37
CA SER A 35 8.11 -15.23 8.63
C SER A 35 7.78 -15.53 10.08
N LEU A 36 6.92 -16.52 10.33
CA LEU A 36 6.78 -17.09 11.65
C LEU A 36 8.09 -17.82 11.94
N HIS A 37 8.98 -17.14 12.66
CA HIS A 37 10.14 -17.73 13.31
C HIS A 37 10.02 -17.45 14.81
#